data_AF-A0A1D2VQW3-F1
#
_entry.id   AF-A0A1D2VQW3-F1
#
_cell.length_a   1.000
_cell.length_b   1.000
_cell.length_c   1.000
_cell.angle_alpha   90.00
_cell.angle_beta   90.00
_cell.angle_gamma   90.00
#
_symmetry.space_group_name_H-M   'P 1'
#
loop_
_entity.id
_entity.type
_entity.pdbx_description
1 polymer ?
#
loop_
_entity_poly.entity_id
_entity_poly.type
_entity_poly.pdbx_seq_one_letter_code
_entity_poly.pdbx_strand_id
1 'polypeptide(L)'
;SGFENDINQGLSSSNFDLESNNISKLDLRSGLDEHSKKQILKIMNDNKSLSFDQARLFYTRRIMADNEIAPDGTPLDPRAVTF
;
A
#
# COMPACT_ATOMS: atom_id res chain seq x y z
N SER A 1 -1.72 2.99 -16.23
CA SER A 1 -1.62 3.70 -14.95
C SER A 1 -2.91 4.49 -14.73
N GLY A 2 -3.29 4.78 -13.48
CA GLY A 2 -4.52 5.50 -13.13
C GLY A 2 -5.53 4.64 -12.34
N PHE A 3 -6.48 5.30 -11.68
CA PHE A 3 -7.41 4.66 -10.73
C PHE A 3 -8.21 3.49 -11.34
N GLU A 4 -8.74 3.63 -12.56
CA GLU A 4 -9.48 2.56 -13.25
C GLU A 4 -8.62 1.31 -13.50
N ASN A 5 -7.39 1.50 -13.95
CA ASN A 5 -6.46 0.40 -14.16
C ASN A 5 -6.08 -0.26 -12.82
N ASP A 6 -5.88 0.54 -11.78
CA ASP A 6 -5.53 0.03 -10.45
C ASP A 6 -6.68 -0.84 -9.89
N ILE A 7 -7.95 -0.44 -10.08
CA ILE A 7 -9.13 -1.26 -9.75
C ILE A 7 -9.13 -2.56 -10.56
N ASN A 8 -8.94 -2.49 -11.87
CA ASN A 8 -8.91 -3.68 -12.74
C ASN A 8 -7.79 -4.67 -12.36
N GLN A 9 -6.71 -4.18 -11.75
CA GLN A 9 -5.61 -5.00 -11.23
C GLN A 9 -5.85 -5.52 -9.80
N GLY A 10 -7.01 -5.22 -9.20
CA GLY A 10 -7.36 -5.63 -7.85
C GLY A 10 -6.71 -4.79 -6.74
N LEU A 11 -6.25 -3.57 -7.04
CA LEU A 11 -5.62 -2.66 -6.08
C LEU A 11 -6.64 -1.76 -5.35
N SER A 12 -7.81 -2.31 -5.05
CA SER A 12 -8.86 -1.64 -4.28
C SER A 12 -9.58 -2.64 -3.36
N SER A 13 -10.06 -2.15 -2.22
CA SER A 13 -10.81 -2.92 -1.23
C SER A 13 -11.80 -2.02 -0.50
N SER A 14 -12.62 -2.58 0.40
CA SER A 14 -13.51 -1.78 1.25
C SER A 14 -12.77 -0.79 2.16
N ASN A 15 -11.52 -1.10 2.55
CA ASN A 15 -10.67 -0.21 3.36
C ASN A 15 -9.81 0.73 2.51
N PHE A 16 -9.87 0.58 1.19
CA PHE A 16 -9.11 1.36 0.23
C PHE A 16 -9.87 1.44 -1.09
N ASP A 17 -10.93 2.23 -1.07
CA ASP A 17 -11.86 2.38 -2.18
C ASP A 17 -11.39 3.51 -3.11
N LEU A 18 -11.09 3.14 -4.37
CA LEU A 18 -10.70 4.06 -5.44
C LEU A 18 -11.89 4.54 -6.28
N GLU A 19 -13.06 3.92 -6.15
CA GLU A 19 -14.22 4.16 -7.01
C GLU A 19 -15.05 5.35 -6.51
N SER A 20 -15.43 5.34 -5.22
CA SER A 20 -16.38 6.34 -4.69
C SER A 20 -15.84 7.76 -4.63
N ASN A 21 -14.54 7.92 -4.38
CA ASN A 21 -13.95 9.23 -4.13
C ASN A 21 -12.93 9.67 -5.18
N ASN A 22 -12.35 8.75 -5.96
CA ASN A 22 -11.38 9.12 -6.99
C ASN A 22 -12.02 9.14 -8.39
N ILE A 23 -12.54 8.00 -8.86
CA ILE A 23 -13.18 7.93 -10.19
C ILE A 23 -14.46 8.78 -10.23
N SER A 24 -15.37 8.57 -9.28
CA SER A 24 -16.68 9.24 -9.27
C SER A 24 -16.59 10.77 -9.14
N LYS A 25 -15.48 11.29 -8.61
CA LYS A 25 -15.25 12.73 -8.41
C LYS A 25 -14.23 13.33 -9.38
N LEU A 26 -13.82 12.57 -10.40
CA LEU A 26 -12.83 13.00 -11.40
C LEU A 26 -11.53 13.52 -10.76
N ASP A 27 -11.01 12.79 -9.77
CA ASP A 27 -9.77 13.12 -9.08
C ASP A 27 -8.58 13.09 -10.06
N LEU A 28 -7.84 14.19 -10.12
CA LEU A 28 -6.72 14.41 -11.04
C LEU A 28 -5.36 14.00 -10.46
N ARG A 29 -5.30 13.56 -9.19
CA ARG A 29 -4.06 13.09 -8.57
C ARG A 29 -3.57 11.83 -9.28
N SER A 30 -2.24 11.63 -9.26
CA SER A 30 -1.57 10.48 -9.89
C SER A 30 -1.91 9.12 -9.26
N GLY A 31 -2.54 9.10 -8.08
CA GLY A 31 -2.95 7.89 -7.39
C GLY A 31 -1.80 7.17 -6.70
N LEU A 32 -1.81 5.84 -6.74
CA LEU A 32 -0.80 4.99 -6.10
C LEU A 32 0.54 5.07 -6.85
N ASP A 33 1.64 5.13 -6.09
CA ASP A 33 3.01 5.08 -6.60
C ASP A 33 3.28 3.78 -7.40
N GLU A 34 3.88 3.92 -8.59
CA GLU A 34 4.11 2.83 -9.53
C GLU A 34 5.06 1.74 -9.00
N HIS A 35 6.07 2.13 -8.21
CA HIS A 35 6.98 1.15 -7.61
C HIS A 35 6.24 0.29 -6.59
N SER A 36 5.50 0.93 -5.69
CA SER A 36 4.71 0.29 -4.65
C SER A 36 3.66 -0.65 -5.24
N LYS A 37 2.96 -0.23 -6.31
CA LYS A 37 2.00 -1.08 -7.02
C LYS A 37 2.63 -2.37 -7.53
N LYS A 38 3.78 -2.28 -8.21
CA LYS A 38 4.48 -3.45 -8.74
C LYS A 38 4.88 -4.42 -7.63
N GLN A 39 5.34 -3.92 -6.48
CA GLN A 39 5.70 -4.76 -5.34
C GLN A 39 4.48 -5.43 -4.71
N ILE A 40 3.37 -4.71 -4.54
CA ILE A 40 2.13 -5.27 -3.98
C ILE A 40 1.56 -6.36 -4.91
N LEU A 41 1.50 -6.09 -6.22
CA LEU A 41 1.05 -7.10 -7.20
C LEU A 41 1.97 -8.32 -7.20
N LYS A 42 3.29 -8.13 -7.06
CA LYS A 42 4.22 -9.24 -6.91
C LYS A 42 3.90 -10.09 -5.67
N ILE A 43 3.66 -9.46 -4.52
CA ILE A 43 3.30 -10.17 -3.28
C ILE A 43 2.00 -10.98 -3.46
N MET A 44 0.98 -10.38 -4.10
CA MET A 44 -0.29 -11.06 -4.40
C MET A 44 -0.10 -12.23 -5.36
N ASN A 45 0.71 -12.06 -6.41
CA ASN A 45 0.99 -13.11 -7.38
C ASN A 45 1.77 -14.28 -6.78
N ASP A 46 2.75 -13.98 -5.91
CA ASP A 46 3.54 -14.99 -5.20
C ASP A 46 2.70 -15.73 -4.14
N ASN A 47 1.64 -15.09 -3.62
CA ASN A 47 0.79 -15.63 -2.54
C ASN A 47 -0.70 -15.47 -2.87
N LYS A 48 -1.25 -16.40 -3.66
CA LYS A 48 -2.63 -16.35 -4.18
C LYS A 48 -3.74 -16.24 -3.12
N SER A 49 -3.45 -16.55 -1.85
CA SER A 49 -4.40 -16.44 -0.74
C SER A 49 -4.46 -15.05 -0.11
N LEU A 50 -3.50 -14.16 -0.40
CA LEU A 50 -3.46 -12.84 0.20
C LEU A 50 -4.40 -11.88 -0.53
N SER A 51 -5.22 -11.16 0.25
CA SER A 51 -5.98 -10.03 -0.26
C SER A 51 -5.07 -8.83 -0.56
N PHE A 52 -5.57 -7.86 -1.32
CA PHE A 52 -4.88 -6.60 -1.57
C PHE A 52 -4.46 -5.90 -0.27
N ASP A 53 -5.35 -5.81 0.73
CA ASP A 53 -5.03 -5.18 2.01
C ASP A 53 -3.91 -5.92 2.76
N GLN A 54 -3.89 -7.25 2.72
CA GLN A 54 -2.83 -8.04 3.34
C GLN A 54 -1.48 -7.86 2.63
N ALA A 55 -1.48 -7.86 1.30
CA ALA A 55 -0.28 -7.62 0.51
C ALA A 55 0.26 -6.20 0.73
N ARG A 56 -0.64 -5.20 0.78
CA ARG A 56 -0.31 -3.81 1.11
C ARG A 56 0.27 -3.68 2.51
N LEU A 57 -0.34 -4.33 3.52
CA LEU A 57 0.19 -4.34 4.89
C LEU A 57 1.58 -4.95 4.96
N PHE A 58 1.80 -6.08 4.28
CA PHE A 58 3.11 -6.73 4.21
C PHE A 58 4.17 -5.81 3.57
N TYR A 59 3.84 -5.20 2.43
CA TYR A 59 4.72 -4.25 1.77
C TYR A 59 5.07 -3.06 2.68
N THR A 60 4.07 -2.42 3.29
CA THR A 60 4.29 -1.27 4.18
C THR A 60 5.17 -1.65 5.37
N ARG A 61 4.93 -2.79 6.01
CA ARG A 61 5.78 -3.28 7.10
C ARG A 61 7.22 -3.54 6.66
N ARG A 62 7.42 -4.07 5.45
CA ARG A 62 8.78 -4.23 4.88
C ARG A 62 9.47 -2.88 4.74
N ILE A 63 8.81 -1.89 4.14
CA ILE A 63 9.37 -0.55 3.99
C ILE A 63 9.67 0.09 5.34
N MET A 64 8.79 -0.05 6.33
CA MET A 64 9.04 0.44 7.69
C MET A 64 10.30 -0.21 8.29
N ALA A 65 10.41 -1.53 8.23
CA ALA A 65 11.58 -2.24 8.73
C ALA A 65 12.87 -1.84 8.00
N ASP A 66 12.83 -1.69 6.67
CA ASP A 66 13.96 -1.24 5.85
C ASP A 66 14.43 0.19 6.22
N ASN A 67 13.57 0.98 6.88
CA ASN A 67 13.86 2.33 7.35
C ASN A 67 14.00 2.41 8.89
N GLU A 68 14.29 1.28 9.56
CA GLU A 68 14.46 1.23 11.01
C GLU A 68 13.22 1.70 11.81
N ILE A 69 12.03 1.37 11.31
CA ILE A 69 10.75 1.65 11.97
C ILE A 69 10.07 0.34 12.36
N ALA A 70 9.73 0.21 13.64
CA ALA A 70 9.05 -0.94 14.20
C ALA A 70 7.59 -1.04 13.70
N PRO A 71 6.93 -2.22 13.77
CA PRO A 71 5.56 -2.40 13.31
C PRO A 71 4.50 -1.51 14.00
N ASP A 72 4.80 -0.99 15.19
CA ASP A 72 3.96 -0.05 15.94
C ASP A 72 4.22 1.43 15.57
N GLY A 73 5.17 1.69 14.67
CA GLY A 73 5.56 3.02 14.22
C GLY A 73 6.69 3.67 15.03
N THR A 74 7.21 3.00 16.08
CA THR A 74 8.33 3.52 16.86
C THR A 74 9.65 3.37 16.10
N PRO A 75 10.61 4.31 16.23
CA PRO A 75 11.95 4.12 15.70
C PRO A 75 12.65 2.93 16.38
N LEU A 76 13.38 2.13 15.60
CA LEU A 76 14.27 1.08 16.10
C LEU A 76 15.65 1.63 16.51
N ASP A 77 15.91 2.91 16.24
CA ASP A 77 17.13 3.59 16.68
C ASP A 77 17.21 3.59 18.23
N PRO A 78 18.23 2.97 18.83
CA PRO A 78 18.40 2.93 20.29
C PRO A 78 18.63 4.30 20.92
N ARG A 79 18.90 5.34 20.12
CA ARG A 79 19.04 6.73 20.57
C ARG A 79 17.80 7.58 20.37
N ALA A 80 16.72 7.01 19.80
CA ALA A 80 15.47 7.73 19.65
C ALA A 80 14.87 8.06 21.02
N VAL A 81 14.48 9.32 21.19
CA VAL A 81 13.76 9.79 22.39
C VAL A 81 12.31 10.07 21.99
N THR A 82 11.38 9.36 22.61
CA THR A 82 9.92 9.51 22.43
C THR A 82 9.30 10.07 23.72
N PHE A 83 8.32 10.97 23.62
CA PHE A 83 7.69 11.67 24.75
C PHE A 83 6.20 11.35 24.88
#